data_AF-A0A9E1HAL1-F1
#
_entry.id   AF-A0A9E1HAL1-F1
#
_cell.length_a   1.000
_cell.length_b   1.000
_cell.length_c   1.000
_cell.angle_alpha   90.00
_cell.angle_beta   90.00
_cell.angle_gamma   90.00
#
_symmetry.space_group_name_H-M   'P 1'
#
loop_
_entity.id
_entity.type
_entity.pdbx_description
1 polymer ?
#
loop_
_entity_poly.entity_id
_entity_poly.type
_entity_poly.pdbx_seq_one_letter_code
_entity_poly.pdbx_strand_id
1 'polypeptide(L)'
;LTLSFVNNIITPEGGTHLAGFRNALTKTFNAYARANKLLKDSEPALTGDDIREGLTAIISVKIEEPQFEGQTKQKLGNSEARGAVDSIVSEQLTYFLEQNPTVAKTICEKSLLAQRAREAARKARDLTRRKTALEGMSLPGKLADCSDKDPKNCEIFIVEGDSAGGSAKTARSRATQAILPLRGKILNVEKARLDKIYGNAEIKAMITAFGTGIHEDFDISKLRYNKIIIMTDADVDGAHISTLMLTFLYRFMPDLIKEGHVYLAQPPLYKIEKNKNVWYAYSDDELNAILTEIGRDGNNKIQRYKGLGEMDAEQLWETTMDPEKRILKRVMIDDESTSEIDITFTTLMGDKVEPRREFIEENAKYVQNLDI
;
A
#
# COMPACT_ATOMS: atom_id res chain seq x y z
N LEU A 1 -13.75 -2.69 12.96
CA LEU A 1 -15.02 -2.84 12.22
C LEU A 1 -16.17 -2.36 13.11
N THR A 2 -16.98 -1.37 12.72
CA THR A 2 -18.15 -0.96 13.51
C THR A 2 -19.40 -0.98 12.64
N LEU A 3 -20.35 -1.85 12.95
CA LEU A 3 -21.62 -1.97 12.23
C LEU A 3 -22.72 -1.33 13.06
N SER A 4 -23.64 -0.63 12.41
CA SER A 4 -24.74 0.06 13.08
C SER A 4 -26.08 -0.24 12.42
N PHE A 5 -27.11 -0.41 13.24
CA PHE A 5 -28.44 -0.85 12.83
C PHE A 5 -29.52 -0.06 13.58
N VAL A 6 -30.62 0.21 12.89
CA VAL A 6 -31.84 0.80 13.44
C VAL A 6 -33.00 -0.08 13.00
N ASN A 7 -33.75 -0.65 13.95
CA ASN A 7 -34.89 -1.52 13.64
C ASN A 7 -34.56 -2.68 12.67
N ASN A 8 -33.39 -3.32 12.85
CA ASN A 8 -32.84 -4.38 11.99
C ASN A 8 -32.40 -3.91 10.58
N ILE A 9 -32.45 -2.62 10.28
CA ILE A 9 -31.96 -2.05 9.02
C ILE A 9 -30.53 -1.55 9.25
N ILE A 10 -29.60 -1.92 8.37
CA ILE A 10 -28.22 -1.45 8.43
C ILE A 10 -28.15 0.04 8.07
N THR A 11 -27.38 0.80 8.85
CA THR A 11 -27.07 2.21 8.59
C THR A 11 -25.62 2.35 8.16
N PRO A 12 -25.30 2.21 6.84
CA PRO A 12 -23.92 2.21 6.34
C PRO A 12 -23.21 3.55 6.54
N GLU A 13 -23.96 4.67 6.51
CA GLU A 13 -23.42 6.01 6.79
C GLU A 13 -23.45 6.36 8.29
N GLY A 14 -23.94 5.44 9.14
CA GLY A 14 -24.03 5.62 10.58
C GLY A 14 -25.21 6.49 11.00
N GLY A 15 -24.96 7.50 11.83
CA GLY A 15 -26.01 8.39 12.34
C GLY A 15 -25.82 8.80 13.79
N THR A 16 -26.87 9.36 14.37
CA THR A 16 -26.89 9.91 15.73
C THR A 16 -26.59 8.87 16.82
N HIS A 17 -27.10 7.65 16.69
CA HIS A 17 -26.81 6.51 17.58
C HIS A 17 -25.32 6.14 17.57
N LEU A 18 -24.72 6.05 16.38
CA LEU A 18 -23.29 5.75 16.23
C LEU A 18 -22.42 6.89 16.80
N ALA A 19 -22.83 8.14 16.60
CA ALA A 19 -22.15 9.29 17.19
C ALA A 19 -22.21 9.27 18.73
N GLY A 20 -23.35 8.90 19.31
CA GLY A 20 -23.51 8.72 20.76
C GLY A 20 -22.58 7.64 21.30
N PHE A 21 -22.54 6.47 20.66
CA PHE A 21 -21.63 5.38 21.02
C PHE A 21 -20.15 5.81 20.97
N ARG A 22 -19.75 6.48 19.88
CA ARG A 22 -18.36 6.97 19.72
C ARG A 22 -17.98 7.96 20.81
N ASN A 23 -18.89 8.88 21.15
CA ASN A 23 -18.65 9.89 22.18
C ASN A 23 -18.53 9.26 23.58
N ALA A 24 -19.46 8.37 23.94
CA ALA A 24 -19.43 7.65 25.21
C ALA A 24 -18.14 6.86 25.39
N LEU A 25 -17.72 6.10 24.37
CA LEU A 25 -16.43 5.39 24.39
C LEU A 25 -15.27 6.34 24.71
N THR A 26 -15.12 7.42 23.93
CA THR A 26 -13.99 8.34 24.10
C THR A 26 -13.99 9.00 25.47
N LYS A 27 -15.17 9.44 25.95
CA LYS A 27 -15.31 10.10 27.25
C LYS A 27 -15.00 9.16 28.41
N THR A 28 -15.61 7.97 28.42
CA THR A 28 -15.50 7.03 29.55
C THR A 28 -14.09 6.47 29.68
N PHE A 29 -13.44 6.10 28.57
CA PHE A 29 -12.05 5.62 28.63
C PHE A 29 -11.07 6.71 29.08
N ASN A 30 -11.22 7.96 28.61
CA ASN A 30 -10.37 9.05 29.09
C ASN A 30 -10.58 9.35 30.58
N ALA A 31 -11.83 9.32 31.07
CA ALA A 31 -12.13 9.51 32.47
C ALA A 31 -11.50 8.42 33.34
N TYR A 32 -11.66 7.14 32.94
CA TYR A 32 -11.07 6.00 33.64
C TYR A 32 -9.53 6.05 33.63
N ALA A 33 -8.93 6.36 32.47
CA ALA A 33 -7.47 6.41 32.31
C ALA A 33 -6.84 7.51 33.19
N ARG A 34 -7.49 8.67 33.34
CA ARG A 34 -7.02 9.73 34.26
C ARG A 34 -7.21 9.36 35.72
N ALA A 35 -8.40 8.87 36.09
CA ALA A 35 -8.70 8.48 37.48
C ALA A 35 -7.71 7.43 38.01
N ASN A 36 -7.33 6.48 37.16
CA ASN A 36 -6.39 5.40 37.48
C ASN A 36 -4.92 5.73 37.19
N LYS A 37 -4.60 6.99 36.84
CA LYS A 37 -3.24 7.46 36.52
C LYS A 37 -2.53 6.67 35.41
N LEU A 38 -3.30 6.06 34.51
CA LEU A 38 -2.79 5.40 33.30
C LEU A 38 -2.43 6.43 32.23
N LEU A 39 -3.17 7.54 32.19
CA LEU A 39 -2.86 8.74 31.41
C LEU A 39 -2.55 9.87 32.39
N LYS A 40 -1.40 10.55 32.22
CA LYS A 40 -1.04 11.69 33.07
C LYS A 40 -1.87 12.92 32.68
N ASP A 41 -2.16 13.79 33.64
CA ASP A 41 -2.89 15.04 33.37
C ASP A 41 -2.14 15.99 32.41
N SER A 42 -0.82 15.86 32.32
CA SER A 42 0.02 16.61 31.38
C SER A 42 -0.01 16.05 29.96
N GLU A 43 -0.48 14.81 29.76
CA GLU A 43 -0.50 14.16 28.46
C GLU A 43 -1.82 14.46 27.72
N PRO A 44 -1.78 14.61 26.37
CA PRO A 44 -2.98 14.84 25.59
C PRO A 44 -3.97 13.67 25.73
N ALA A 45 -5.25 14.01 25.72
CA ALA A 45 -6.33 13.02 25.80
C ALA A 45 -6.27 12.02 24.63
N LEU A 46 -6.66 10.78 24.90
CA LEU A 46 -6.85 9.76 23.86
C LEU A 46 -7.95 10.21 22.90
N THR A 47 -7.68 10.15 21.61
CA THR A 47 -8.71 10.43 20.60
C THR A 47 -9.63 9.23 20.41
N GLY A 48 -10.76 9.45 19.74
CA GLY A 48 -11.68 8.35 19.45
C GLY A 48 -11.07 7.27 18.57
N ASP A 49 -10.17 7.62 17.67
CA ASP A 49 -9.51 6.65 16.78
C ASP A 49 -8.50 5.79 17.55
N ASP A 50 -7.75 6.39 18.48
CA ASP A 50 -6.80 5.68 19.35
C ASP A 50 -7.51 4.56 20.15
N ILE A 51 -8.72 4.83 20.65
CA ILE A 51 -9.51 3.87 21.46
C ILE A 51 -10.19 2.81 20.59
N ARG A 52 -10.57 3.17 19.35
CA ARG A 52 -11.26 2.26 18.43
C ARG A 52 -10.30 1.40 17.62
N GLU A 53 -8.99 1.56 17.75
CA GLU A 53 -8.01 0.78 17.02
C GLU A 53 -8.11 -0.73 17.38
N GLY A 54 -8.53 -1.53 16.39
CA GLY A 54 -8.81 -2.95 16.54
C GLY A 54 -10.09 -3.26 17.34
N LEU A 55 -11.00 -2.30 17.49
CA LEU A 55 -12.34 -2.53 18.04
C LEU A 55 -13.26 -3.12 16.96
N THR A 56 -13.99 -4.16 17.35
CA THR A 56 -15.14 -4.67 16.60
C THR A 56 -16.41 -4.49 17.41
N ALA A 57 -17.39 -3.78 16.86
CA ALA A 57 -18.62 -3.44 17.57
C ALA A 57 -19.85 -3.52 16.65
N ILE A 58 -20.96 -3.97 17.21
CA ILE A 58 -22.29 -3.98 16.58
C ILE A 58 -23.22 -3.15 17.46
N ILE A 59 -23.79 -2.09 16.89
CA ILE A 59 -24.72 -1.21 17.58
C ILE A 59 -26.09 -1.37 16.95
N SER A 60 -27.06 -1.89 17.71
CA SER A 60 -28.44 -2.04 17.23
C SER A 60 -29.38 -1.29 18.14
N VAL A 61 -30.09 -0.30 17.60
CA VAL A 61 -31.11 0.47 18.33
C VAL A 61 -32.51 0.16 17.82
N LYS A 62 -33.49 0.29 18.72
CA LYS A 62 -34.92 0.21 18.40
C LYS A 62 -35.55 1.57 18.66
N ILE A 63 -36.22 2.12 17.65
CA ILE A 63 -36.81 3.48 17.69
C ILE A 63 -38.21 3.38 17.11
N GLU A 64 -39.19 3.95 17.79
CA GLU A 64 -40.59 3.92 17.36
C GLU A 64 -40.81 4.70 16.07
N GLU A 65 -40.31 5.95 16.02
CA GLU A 65 -40.40 6.83 14.85
C GLU A 65 -39.00 7.19 14.30
N PRO A 66 -38.35 6.30 13.51
CA PRO A 66 -37.02 6.56 12.99
C PRO A 66 -37.05 7.57 11.83
N GLN A 67 -36.29 8.65 11.98
CA GLN A 67 -36.04 9.68 11.00
C GLN A 67 -34.65 9.47 10.38
N PHE A 68 -34.58 9.36 9.06
CA PHE A 68 -33.32 9.19 8.33
C PHE A 68 -32.99 10.43 7.51
N GLU A 69 -31.69 10.71 7.35
CA GLU A 69 -31.22 11.70 6.39
C GLU A 69 -31.34 11.11 4.98
N GLY A 70 -32.05 11.83 4.09
CA GLY A 70 -32.22 11.43 2.70
C GLY A 70 -33.18 10.24 2.48
N GLN A 71 -33.36 9.88 1.22
CA GLN A 71 -34.35 8.88 0.80
C GLN A 71 -33.88 7.43 1.04
N THR A 72 -32.57 7.19 1.10
CA THR A 72 -31.95 5.86 1.10
C THR A 72 -31.88 5.19 2.47
N LYS A 73 -32.43 5.81 3.54
CA LYS A 73 -32.39 5.31 4.94
C LYS A 73 -30.98 4.92 5.41
N GLN A 74 -29.95 5.60 4.91
CA GLN A 74 -28.55 5.24 5.15
C GLN A 74 -28.00 5.77 6.47
N LYS A 75 -28.56 6.87 6.98
CA LYS A 75 -28.07 7.59 8.15
C LYS A 75 -29.20 8.01 9.09
N LEU A 76 -29.10 7.65 10.37
CA LEU A 76 -30.10 8.02 11.38
C LEU A 76 -29.96 9.49 11.79
N GLY A 77 -31.08 10.21 11.83
CA GLY A 77 -31.19 11.63 12.19
C GLY A 77 -31.83 11.93 13.55
N ASN A 78 -32.47 10.97 14.24
CA ASN A 78 -33.10 11.22 15.55
C ASN A 78 -32.08 11.71 16.59
N SER A 79 -32.18 12.96 17.03
CA SER A 79 -31.25 13.56 17.99
C SER A 79 -31.28 12.87 19.36
N GLU A 80 -32.46 12.39 19.77
CA GLU A 80 -32.68 11.64 21.02
C GLU A 80 -31.84 10.35 21.11
N ALA A 81 -31.63 9.68 19.97
CA ALA A 81 -30.87 8.43 19.91
C ALA A 81 -29.41 8.64 20.31
N ARG A 82 -28.84 9.83 20.04
CA ARG A 82 -27.49 10.17 20.48
C ARG A 82 -27.38 10.18 22.00
N GLY A 83 -28.28 10.91 22.67
CA GLY A 83 -28.27 11.05 24.12
C GLY A 83 -28.57 9.73 24.84
N ALA A 84 -29.55 8.98 24.33
CA ALA A 84 -29.91 7.67 24.89
C ALA A 84 -28.75 6.67 24.82
N VAL A 85 -28.13 6.52 23.64
CA VAL A 85 -26.99 5.62 23.46
C VAL A 85 -25.79 6.09 24.28
N ASP A 86 -25.49 7.40 24.29
CA ASP A 86 -24.36 7.94 25.05
C ASP A 86 -24.49 7.65 26.55
N SER A 87 -25.68 7.86 27.12
CA SER A 87 -25.95 7.62 28.55
C SER A 87 -25.78 6.15 28.92
N ILE A 88 -26.46 5.26 28.19
CA ILE A 88 -26.44 3.81 28.48
C ILE A 88 -25.03 3.26 28.34
N VAL A 89 -24.34 3.60 27.25
CA VAL A 89 -22.98 3.12 27.01
C VAL A 89 -22.02 3.67 28.04
N SER A 90 -22.11 4.97 28.38
CA SER A 90 -21.22 5.58 29.37
C SER A 90 -21.36 4.92 30.74
N GLU A 91 -22.60 4.69 31.19
CA GLU A 91 -22.89 4.07 32.49
C GLU A 91 -22.40 2.61 32.54
N GLN A 92 -22.85 1.78 31.60
CA GLN A 92 -22.50 0.35 31.58
C GLN A 92 -21.01 0.13 31.34
N LEU A 93 -20.38 0.95 30.50
CA LEU A 93 -18.94 0.88 30.29
C LEU A 93 -18.16 1.30 31.54
N THR A 94 -18.64 2.30 32.29
CA THR A 94 -18.01 2.68 33.58
C THR A 94 -18.04 1.49 34.54
N TYR A 95 -19.19 0.86 34.72
CA TYR A 95 -19.30 -0.34 35.57
C TYR A 95 -18.38 -1.47 35.10
N PHE A 96 -18.33 -1.72 33.79
CA PHE A 96 -17.47 -2.76 33.24
C PHE A 96 -15.98 -2.48 33.53
N LEU A 97 -15.51 -1.25 33.34
CA LEU A 97 -14.10 -0.89 33.56
C LEU A 97 -13.70 -0.95 35.03
N GLU A 98 -14.59 -0.54 35.94
CA GLU A 98 -14.38 -0.62 37.39
C GLU A 98 -14.37 -2.08 37.89
N GLN A 99 -15.25 -2.92 37.35
CA GLN A 99 -15.33 -4.34 37.72
C GLN A 99 -14.20 -5.18 37.12
N ASN A 100 -13.62 -4.75 35.99
CA ASN A 100 -12.60 -5.51 35.25
C ASN A 100 -11.31 -4.70 35.07
N PRO A 101 -10.60 -4.34 36.15
CA PRO A 101 -9.46 -3.41 36.09
C PRO A 101 -8.27 -3.96 35.28
N THR A 102 -8.07 -5.28 35.25
CA THR A 102 -7.03 -5.90 34.42
C THR A 102 -7.31 -5.69 32.93
N VAL A 103 -8.53 -5.95 32.48
CA VAL A 103 -8.99 -5.75 31.10
C VAL A 103 -8.97 -4.28 30.73
N ALA A 104 -9.48 -3.42 31.61
CA ALA A 104 -9.50 -1.97 31.42
C ALA A 104 -8.09 -1.41 31.24
N LYS A 105 -7.13 -1.85 32.06
CA LYS A 105 -5.72 -1.49 31.94
C LYS A 105 -5.14 -1.91 30.59
N THR A 106 -5.36 -3.15 30.16
CA THR A 106 -4.88 -3.64 28.86
C THR A 106 -5.44 -2.82 27.69
N ILE A 107 -6.73 -2.46 27.72
CA ILE A 107 -7.36 -1.63 26.67
C ILE A 107 -6.76 -0.22 26.66
N CYS A 108 -6.59 0.40 27.84
CA CYS A 108 -5.96 1.72 27.96
C CYS A 108 -4.50 1.72 27.48
N GLU A 109 -3.72 0.70 27.82
CA GLU A 109 -2.33 0.54 27.36
C GLU A 109 -2.25 0.39 25.83
N LYS A 110 -3.15 -0.40 25.24
CA LYS A 110 -3.26 -0.51 23.77
C LYS A 110 -3.59 0.84 23.13
N SER A 111 -4.53 1.59 23.71
CA SER A 111 -4.93 2.91 23.23
C SER A 111 -3.79 3.93 23.35
N LEU A 112 -2.97 3.86 24.40
CA LEU A 112 -1.78 4.69 24.56
C LEU A 112 -0.69 4.35 23.52
N LEU A 113 -0.53 3.07 23.20
CA LEU A 113 0.37 2.64 22.13
C LEU A 113 -0.08 3.16 20.77
N ALA A 114 -1.38 3.11 20.49
CA ALA A 114 -2.01 3.70 19.30
C ALA A 114 -1.75 5.22 19.21
N GLN A 115 -2.03 5.95 20.29
CA GLN A 115 -1.77 7.38 20.38
C GLN A 115 -0.29 7.72 20.11
N ARG A 116 0.64 7.01 20.75
CA ARG A 116 2.08 7.22 20.56
C ARG A 116 2.50 6.93 19.11
N ALA A 117 1.97 5.88 18.51
CA ALA A 117 2.23 5.55 17.10
C ALA A 117 1.70 6.65 16.17
N ARG A 118 0.48 7.15 16.40
CA ARG A 118 -0.11 8.26 15.64
C ARG A 118 0.68 9.56 15.79
N GLU A 119 1.08 9.92 17.02
CA GLU A 119 1.90 11.11 17.25
C GLU A 119 3.29 10.99 16.62
N ALA A 120 3.91 9.81 16.68
CA ALA A 120 5.18 9.54 16.01
C ALA A 120 5.03 9.65 14.49
N ALA A 121 3.95 9.09 13.93
CA ALA A 121 3.63 9.21 12.51
C ALA A 121 3.38 10.67 12.11
N ARG A 122 2.63 11.44 12.90
CA ARG A 122 2.40 12.88 12.67
C ARG A 122 3.71 13.67 12.72
N LYS A 123 4.55 13.45 13.72
CA LYS A 123 5.88 14.08 13.81
C LYS A 123 6.76 13.69 12.63
N ALA A 124 6.74 12.43 12.19
CA ALA A 124 7.48 11.97 11.03
C ALA A 124 6.96 12.60 9.73
N ARG A 125 5.64 12.74 9.56
CA ARG A 125 4.99 13.49 8.46
C ARG A 125 5.41 14.96 8.48
N ASP A 126 5.24 15.64 9.62
CA ASP A 126 5.57 17.06 9.78
C ASP A 126 7.06 17.33 9.54
N LEU A 127 7.95 16.45 10.01
CA LEU A 127 9.38 16.56 9.79
C LEU A 127 9.75 16.36 8.32
N THR A 128 9.06 15.43 7.64
CA THR A 128 9.21 15.22 6.20
C THR A 128 8.75 16.45 5.44
N ARG A 129 7.55 16.98 5.74
CA ARG A 129 6.97 18.18 5.13
C ARG A 129 7.80 19.45 5.36
N ARG A 130 8.34 19.66 6.58
CA ARG A 130 9.18 20.82 6.90
C ARG A 130 10.52 20.77 6.16
N LYS A 131 11.12 19.58 5.99
CA LYS A 131 12.31 19.43 5.14
C LYS A 131 12.00 19.78 3.68
N THR A 132 10.86 19.34 3.15
CA THR A 132 10.42 19.69 1.78
C THR A 132 10.15 21.20 1.60
N ALA A 133 9.74 21.90 2.66
CA ALA A 133 9.45 23.34 2.59
C ALA A 133 10.72 24.22 2.71
N LEU A 134 11.72 23.80 3.48
CA LEU A 134 12.98 24.56 3.68
C LEU A 134 14.05 24.25 2.62
N GLU A 135 14.08 23.06 2.01
CA GLU A 135 15.08 22.68 0.99
C GLU A 135 14.63 22.93 -0.46
N GLY A 136 13.47 23.58 -0.66
CA GLY A 136 12.72 23.45 -1.92
C GLY A 136 12.25 21.99 -2.10
N MET A 137 11.51 21.67 -3.15
CA MET A 137 11.20 20.27 -3.50
C MET A 137 12.48 19.55 -3.95
N SER A 138 13.41 19.33 -3.02
CA SER A 138 14.62 18.54 -3.19
C SER A 138 14.17 17.12 -3.47
N LEU A 139 14.34 16.74 -4.74
CA LEU A 139 14.12 15.38 -5.18
C LEU A 139 15.06 14.44 -4.42
N PRO A 140 14.67 13.17 -4.20
CA PRO A 140 15.55 12.22 -3.54
C PRO A 140 16.91 12.19 -4.24
N GLY A 141 18.02 12.28 -3.50
CA GLY A 141 19.35 12.37 -4.11
C GLY A 141 19.73 11.18 -5.01
N LYS A 142 19.01 10.06 -4.87
CA LYS A 142 19.12 8.87 -5.73
C LYS A 142 18.23 8.88 -6.98
N LEU A 143 17.24 9.77 -7.04
CA LEU A 143 16.35 9.91 -8.19
C LEU A 143 17.12 10.58 -9.34
N ALA A 144 17.23 9.90 -10.46
CA ALA A 144 17.59 10.54 -11.71
C ALA A 144 16.29 11.06 -12.35
N ASP A 145 16.02 12.36 -12.28
CA ASP A 145 14.78 12.95 -12.82
C ASP A 145 14.80 13.02 -14.36
N CYS A 146 13.63 13.24 -14.97
CA CYS A 146 13.47 13.58 -16.39
C CYS A 146 13.41 15.11 -16.59
N SER A 147 13.69 15.59 -17.80
CA SER A 147 13.67 17.04 -18.07
C SER A 147 12.29 17.61 -18.38
N ASP A 148 11.39 16.81 -18.95
CA ASP A 148 9.99 17.21 -19.19
C ASP A 148 9.27 17.42 -17.85
N LYS A 149 8.34 18.38 -17.86
CA LYS A 149 7.55 18.80 -16.70
C LYS A 149 6.07 18.47 -16.86
N ASP A 150 5.59 18.08 -18.03
CA ASP A 150 4.23 17.57 -18.21
C ASP A 150 4.14 16.13 -17.70
N PRO A 151 3.43 15.86 -16.59
CA PRO A 151 3.31 14.51 -16.04
C PRO A 151 2.83 13.48 -17.04
N LYS A 152 2.01 13.88 -18.04
CA LYS A 152 1.45 12.97 -19.05
C LYS A 152 2.52 12.28 -19.90
N ASN A 153 3.61 12.99 -20.17
CA ASN A 153 4.74 12.48 -20.95
C ASN A 153 5.76 11.76 -20.07
N CYS A 154 5.70 12.00 -18.76
CA CYS A 154 6.71 11.55 -17.82
C CYS A 154 6.39 10.17 -17.24
N GLU A 155 7.42 9.34 -17.16
CA GLU A 155 7.36 7.99 -16.61
C GLU A 155 8.49 7.82 -15.59
N ILE A 156 8.27 7.05 -14.54
CA ILE A 156 9.29 6.71 -13.54
C ILE A 156 9.48 5.20 -13.49
N PHE A 157 10.72 4.76 -13.62
CA PHE A 157 11.13 3.37 -13.43
C PHE A 157 11.66 3.18 -12.02
N ILE A 158 11.03 2.28 -11.27
CA ILE A 158 11.48 1.81 -9.97
C ILE A 158 12.32 0.56 -10.21
N VAL A 159 13.62 0.64 -9.93
CA VAL A 159 14.59 -0.42 -10.25
C VAL A 159 15.19 -1.05 -9.01
N GLU A 160 15.45 -2.35 -9.07
CA GLU A 160 16.13 -3.08 -8.02
C GLU A 160 17.64 -2.84 -8.06
N GLY A 161 18.16 -2.19 -7.01
CA GLY A 161 19.59 -1.99 -6.81
C GLY A 161 20.21 -0.84 -7.62
N ASP A 162 21.40 -0.42 -7.18
CA ASP A 162 22.17 0.62 -7.87
C ASP A 162 22.74 0.12 -9.21
N SER A 163 22.94 -1.20 -9.38
CA SER A 163 23.48 -1.81 -10.60
C SER A 163 22.51 -1.65 -11.77
N ALA A 164 21.30 -2.21 -11.65
CA ALA A 164 20.24 -2.02 -12.64
C ALA A 164 19.87 -0.54 -12.78
N GLY A 165 19.91 0.23 -11.69
CA GLY A 165 19.76 1.69 -11.70
C GLY A 165 20.78 2.40 -12.60
N GLY A 166 22.04 1.96 -12.62
CA GLY A 166 23.10 2.50 -13.47
C GLY A 166 22.86 2.23 -14.95
N SER A 167 22.53 1.00 -15.31
CA SER A 167 22.18 0.62 -16.69
C SER A 167 20.94 1.37 -17.17
N ALA A 168 19.87 1.40 -16.36
CA ALA A 168 18.63 2.10 -16.69
C ALA A 168 18.84 3.62 -16.82
N LYS A 169 19.68 4.23 -15.97
CA LYS A 169 20.02 5.65 -16.07
C LYS A 169 20.73 6.00 -17.38
N THR A 170 21.53 5.07 -17.90
CA THR A 170 22.27 5.24 -19.16
C THR A 170 21.36 4.99 -20.37
N ALA A 171 20.50 3.96 -20.30
CA ALA A 171 19.59 3.54 -21.37
C ALA A 171 18.44 4.52 -21.63
N ARG A 172 17.91 5.15 -20.58
CA ARG A 172 16.66 5.91 -20.63
C ARG A 172 16.64 7.08 -21.63
N SER A 173 15.44 7.45 -22.04
CA SER A 173 15.18 8.80 -22.55
C SER A 173 15.19 9.80 -21.40
N ARG A 174 16.23 10.64 -21.32
CA ARG A 174 16.34 11.67 -20.27
C ARG A 174 15.22 12.72 -20.34
N ALA A 175 14.56 12.84 -21.50
CA ALA A 175 13.46 13.76 -21.69
C ALA A 175 12.24 13.36 -20.86
N THR A 176 11.85 12.08 -20.91
CA THR A 176 10.55 11.60 -20.41
C THR A 176 10.65 10.55 -19.31
N GLN A 177 11.81 9.93 -19.09
CA GLN A 177 11.94 8.80 -18.18
C GLN A 177 12.84 9.12 -16.97
N ALA A 178 12.27 9.03 -15.78
CA ALA A 178 12.95 9.12 -14.49
C ALA A 178 13.33 7.74 -13.96
N ILE A 179 14.43 7.63 -13.23
CA ILE A 179 14.91 6.36 -12.64
C ILE A 179 15.06 6.52 -11.14
N LEU A 180 14.39 5.67 -10.36
CA LEU A 180 14.51 5.60 -8.92
C LEU A 180 15.02 4.21 -8.50
N PRO A 181 16.32 4.06 -8.22
CA PRO A 181 16.86 2.81 -7.70
C PRO A 181 16.44 2.60 -6.25
N LEU A 182 16.07 1.37 -5.91
CA LEU A 182 15.76 0.93 -4.56
C LEU A 182 16.89 0.05 -4.01
N ARG A 183 17.22 0.20 -2.73
CA ARG A 183 18.27 -0.60 -2.09
C ARG A 183 17.69 -1.64 -1.16
N GLY A 184 17.95 -2.90 -1.49
CA GLY A 184 17.48 -4.04 -0.72
C GLY A 184 15.96 -4.21 -0.79
N LYS A 185 15.46 -5.12 0.05
CA LYS A 185 14.01 -5.42 0.12
C LYS A 185 13.28 -4.29 0.81
N ILE A 186 12.14 -3.90 0.23
CA ILE A 186 11.28 -2.85 0.75
C ILE A 186 10.67 -3.30 2.08
N LEU A 187 10.44 -2.35 2.98
CA LEU A 187 9.73 -2.63 4.23
C LEU A 187 8.33 -3.15 3.91
N ASN A 188 7.98 -4.33 4.41
CA ASN A 188 6.60 -4.81 4.35
C ASN A 188 5.70 -3.88 5.19
N VAL A 189 4.90 -3.08 4.51
CA VAL A 189 4.05 -2.08 5.14
C VAL A 189 2.80 -2.65 5.79
N GLU A 190 2.39 -3.87 5.43
CA GLU A 190 1.24 -4.55 6.05
C GLU A 190 1.51 -4.87 7.53
N LYS A 191 2.76 -5.18 7.86
CA LYS A 191 3.20 -5.51 9.24
C LYS A 191 3.76 -4.30 9.99
N ALA A 192 4.09 -3.23 9.27
CA ALA A 192 4.81 -2.11 9.84
C ALA A 192 3.84 -1.05 10.37
N ARG A 193 4.19 -0.48 11.52
CA ARG A 193 3.49 0.69 12.05
C ARG A 193 3.80 1.92 11.20
N LEU A 194 2.88 2.87 11.18
CA LEU A 194 2.98 4.11 10.40
C LEU A 194 4.29 4.87 10.67
N ASP A 195 4.74 4.99 11.92
CA ASP A 195 5.99 5.67 12.27
C ASP A 195 7.22 5.02 11.62
N LYS A 196 7.26 3.69 11.52
CA LYS A 196 8.33 2.95 10.84
C LYS A 196 8.27 3.11 9.33
N ILE A 197 7.07 3.13 8.77
CA ILE A 197 6.80 3.37 7.34
C ILE A 197 7.29 4.78 6.96
N TYR A 198 6.82 5.79 7.68
CA TYR A 198 7.29 7.17 7.52
C TYR A 198 8.75 7.36 7.91
N GLY A 199 9.38 6.45 8.65
CA GLY A 199 10.80 6.49 8.97
C GLY A 199 11.70 5.94 7.86
N ASN A 200 11.15 5.08 7.00
CA ASN A 200 11.91 4.33 6.00
C ASN A 200 12.37 5.24 4.84
N ALA A 201 13.66 5.17 4.50
CA ALA A 201 14.27 6.03 3.48
C ALA A 201 13.75 5.73 2.06
N GLU A 202 13.51 4.46 1.74
CA GLU A 202 13.03 4.01 0.43
C GLU A 202 11.59 4.48 0.19
N ILE A 203 10.72 4.31 1.18
CA ILE A 203 9.33 4.78 1.15
C ILE A 203 9.29 6.31 1.05
N LYS A 204 10.06 7.03 1.87
CA LYS A 204 10.17 8.50 1.74
C LYS A 204 10.59 8.92 0.34
N ALA A 205 11.59 8.26 -0.24
CA ALA A 205 12.06 8.59 -1.57
C ALA A 205 10.96 8.40 -2.62
N MET A 206 10.16 7.34 -2.53
CA MET A 206 9.02 7.11 -3.44
C MET A 206 7.94 8.18 -3.27
N ILE A 207 7.54 8.50 -2.04
CA ILE A 207 6.52 9.52 -1.76
C ILE A 207 6.95 10.88 -2.33
N THR A 208 8.20 11.28 -2.07
CA THR A 208 8.76 12.53 -2.60
C THR A 208 8.89 12.49 -4.12
N ALA A 209 9.27 11.35 -4.70
CA ALA A 209 9.38 11.20 -6.15
C ALA A 209 8.01 11.35 -6.83
N PHE A 210 6.98 10.65 -6.36
CA PHE A 210 5.64 10.70 -6.97
C PHE A 210 4.96 12.06 -6.78
N GLY A 211 5.20 12.73 -5.66
CA GLY A 211 4.69 14.08 -5.39
C GLY A 211 3.24 14.14 -4.92
N THR A 212 2.56 12.99 -4.85
CA THR A 212 1.14 12.89 -4.47
C THR A 212 0.89 12.97 -2.97
N GLY A 213 1.91 12.85 -2.11
CA GLY A 213 1.68 12.60 -0.68
C GLY A 213 1.17 11.18 -0.42
N ILE A 214 0.73 10.88 0.82
CA ILE A 214 0.17 9.57 1.19
C ILE A 214 -1.00 9.68 2.17
N HIS A 215 -1.89 8.68 2.11
CA HIS A 215 -3.03 8.54 3.01
C HIS A 215 -3.90 9.80 3.02
N GLU A 216 -4.05 10.51 4.15
CA GLU A 216 -4.92 11.70 4.23
C GLU A 216 -4.40 12.90 3.43
N ASP A 217 -3.08 12.97 3.19
CA ASP A 217 -2.48 14.04 2.37
C ASP A 217 -2.36 13.63 0.89
N PHE A 218 -2.90 12.46 0.51
CA PHE A 218 -2.81 11.98 -0.86
C PHE A 218 -3.64 12.84 -1.80
N ASP A 219 -3.02 13.26 -2.90
CA ASP A 219 -3.61 14.08 -3.94
C ASP A 219 -3.03 13.66 -5.30
N ILE A 220 -3.83 12.93 -6.07
CA ILE A 220 -3.43 12.41 -7.38
C ILE A 220 -3.16 13.52 -8.40
N SER A 221 -3.76 14.71 -8.23
CA SER A 221 -3.53 15.84 -9.15
C SER A 221 -2.09 16.35 -9.12
N LYS A 222 -1.33 16.03 -8.06
CA LYS A 222 0.09 16.37 -7.90
C LYS A 222 1.03 15.29 -8.43
N LEU A 223 0.50 14.24 -9.04
CA LEU A 223 1.29 13.15 -9.60
C LEU A 223 2.28 13.69 -10.64
N ARG A 224 3.56 13.39 -10.45
CA ARG A 224 4.65 13.88 -11.32
C ARG A 224 4.90 13.01 -12.55
N TYR A 225 4.49 11.74 -12.52
CA TYR A 225 4.72 10.78 -13.59
C TYR A 225 3.44 10.01 -13.85
N ASN A 226 2.94 10.10 -15.08
CA ASN A 226 1.72 9.41 -15.48
C ASN A 226 1.89 7.88 -15.53
N LYS A 227 3.12 7.37 -15.63
CA LYS A 227 3.40 5.93 -15.47
C LYS A 227 4.46 5.68 -14.41
N ILE A 228 4.12 4.81 -13.47
CA ILE A 228 5.00 4.24 -12.46
C ILE A 228 5.26 2.80 -12.89
N ILE A 229 6.47 2.53 -13.35
CA ILE A 229 6.87 1.25 -13.92
C ILE A 229 7.80 0.56 -12.92
N ILE A 230 7.35 -0.56 -12.35
CA ILE A 230 8.16 -1.42 -11.49
C ILE A 230 8.97 -2.34 -12.41
N MET A 231 10.29 -2.20 -12.37
CA MET A 231 11.23 -2.93 -13.21
C MET A 231 12.21 -3.69 -12.31
N THR A 232 11.82 -4.91 -11.95
CA THR A 232 12.60 -5.83 -11.10
C THR A 232 13.12 -7.01 -11.93
N ASP A 233 14.05 -7.75 -11.36
CA ASP A 233 14.60 -8.95 -12.01
C ASP A 233 13.53 -10.05 -12.16
N ALA A 234 13.72 -10.92 -13.15
CA ALA A 234 12.82 -12.03 -13.47
C ALA A 234 13.12 -13.27 -12.61
N ASP A 235 13.37 -13.06 -11.32
CA ASP A 235 13.71 -14.07 -10.33
C ASP A 235 12.79 -13.99 -9.09
N VAL A 236 13.08 -14.83 -8.08
CA VAL A 236 12.27 -14.90 -6.85
C VAL A 236 12.36 -13.62 -6.00
N ASP A 237 13.50 -12.92 -6.04
CA ASP A 237 13.73 -11.71 -5.27
C ASP A 237 13.03 -10.51 -5.90
N GLY A 238 13.07 -10.39 -7.23
CA GLY A 238 12.33 -9.40 -7.99
C GLY A 238 10.81 -9.58 -7.85
N ALA A 239 10.32 -10.82 -7.87
CA ALA A 239 8.91 -11.11 -7.60
C ALA A 239 8.49 -10.68 -6.17
N HIS A 240 9.37 -10.88 -5.19
CA HIS A 240 9.13 -10.45 -3.82
C HIS A 240 9.11 -8.91 -3.69
N ILE A 241 10.05 -8.20 -4.33
CA ILE A 241 10.07 -6.73 -4.33
C ILE A 241 8.85 -6.16 -5.03
N SER A 242 8.47 -6.72 -6.17
CA SER A 242 7.22 -6.37 -6.87
C SER A 242 6.00 -6.53 -5.95
N THR A 243 5.93 -7.63 -5.19
CA THR A 243 4.84 -7.86 -4.23
C THR A 243 4.83 -6.82 -3.12
N LEU A 244 5.99 -6.47 -2.55
CA LEU A 244 6.12 -5.43 -1.53
C LEU A 244 5.72 -4.04 -2.06
N MET A 245 6.11 -3.72 -3.29
CA MET A 245 5.73 -2.48 -3.98
C MET A 245 4.23 -2.38 -4.19
N LEU A 246 3.62 -3.45 -4.72
CA LEU A 246 2.17 -3.50 -4.94
C LEU A 246 1.41 -3.38 -3.62
N THR A 247 1.89 -4.02 -2.57
CA THR A 247 1.31 -3.89 -1.22
C THR A 247 1.37 -2.43 -0.75
N PHE A 248 2.52 -1.75 -0.92
CA PHE A 248 2.65 -0.34 -0.55
C PHE A 248 1.70 0.57 -1.33
N LEU A 249 1.66 0.44 -2.65
CA LEU A 249 0.79 1.25 -3.51
C LEU A 249 -0.69 0.98 -3.19
N TYR A 250 -1.09 -0.29 -3.02
CA TYR A 250 -2.46 -0.66 -2.65
C TYR A 250 -2.88 -0.05 -1.31
N ARG A 251 -2.02 -0.12 -0.28
CA ARG A 251 -2.35 0.35 1.07
C ARG A 251 -2.32 1.86 1.24
N PHE A 252 -1.43 2.56 0.55
CA PHE A 252 -1.16 3.99 0.82
C PHE A 252 -1.49 4.93 -0.33
N MET A 253 -1.65 4.41 -1.55
CA MET A 253 -1.91 5.18 -2.77
C MET A 253 -2.81 4.40 -3.76
N PRO A 254 -3.96 3.85 -3.31
CA PRO A 254 -4.78 2.95 -4.14
C PRO A 254 -5.24 3.59 -5.45
N ASP A 255 -5.47 4.91 -5.44
CA ASP A 255 -5.95 5.65 -6.61
C ASP A 255 -4.94 5.62 -7.77
N LEU A 256 -3.63 5.48 -7.50
CA LEU A 256 -2.63 5.29 -8.56
C LEU A 256 -2.87 4.01 -9.34
N ILE A 257 -3.36 2.96 -8.68
CA ILE A 257 -3.69 1.70 -9.33
C ILE A 257 -5.05 1.80 -10.01
N LYS A 258 -6.04 2.39 -9.33
CA LYS A 258 -7.40 2.55 -9.88
C LYS A 258 -7.43 3.38 -11.17
N GLU A 259 -6.66 4.46 -11.21
CA GLU A 259 -6.54 5.32 -12.40
C GLU A 259 -5.55 4.76 -13.45
N GLY A 260 -4.93 3.60 -13.19
CA GLY A 260 -4.11 2.88 -14.18
C GLY A 260 -2.73 3.48 -14.41
N HIS A 261 -2.12 4.07 -13.39
CA HIS A 261 -0.76 4.64 -13.44
C HIS A 261 0.34 3.62 -13.11
N VAL A 262 0.01 2.44 -12.60
CA VAL A 262 0.99 1.43 -12.13
C VAL A 262 1.17 0.31 -13.14
N TYR A 263 2.43 0.01 -13.46
CA TYR A 263 2.82 -0.98 -14.46
C TYR A 263 3.95 -1.87 -13.94
N LEU A 264 3.99 -3.12 -14.38
CA LEU A 264 5.15 -4.02 -14.25
C LEU A 264 5.84 -4.12 -15.61
N ALA A 265 7.14 -3.88 -15.64
CA ALA A 265 7.94 -4.13 -16.83
C ALA A 265 8.11 -5.64 -17.06
N GLN A 266 8.11 -6.07 -18.32
CA GLN A 266 8.42 -7.45 -18.70
C GLN A 266 9.71 -7.48 -19.52
N PRO A 267 10.87 -7.68 -18.89
CA PRO A 267 12.11 -7.94 -19.62
C PRO A 267 12.08 -9.32 -20.30
N PRO A 268 12.88 -9.52 -21.37
CA PRO A 268 12.96 -10.81 -22.05
C PRO A 268 13.66 -11.85 -21.18
N LEU A 269 13.24 -13.10 -21.31
CA LEU A 269 13.87 -14.24 -20.62
C LEU A 269 15.09 -14.76 -21.39
N TYR A 270 15.07 -14.66 -22.72
CA TYR A 270 16.09 -15.21 -23.59
C TYR A 270 16.53 -14.22 -24.66
N LYS A 271 17.82 -14.27 -24.99
CA LYS A 271 18.43 -13.70 -26.19
C LYS A 271 18.91 -14.84 -27.09
N ILE A 272 18.52 -14.81 -28.36
CA ILE A 272 18.94 -15.77 -29.37
C ILE A 272 19.78 -15.02 -30.40
N GLU A 273 20.99 -15.49 -30.67
CA GLU A 273 21.87 -14.94 -31.72
C GLU A 273 22.14 -16.00 -32.79
N LYS A 274 21.90 -15.66 -34.06
CA LYS A 274 22.22 -16.50 -35.22
C LYS A 274 22.61 -15.64 -36.42
N ASN A 275 23.74 -15.93 -37.05
CA ASN A 275 24.20 -15.25 -38.28
C ASN A 275 24.13 -13.71 -38.22
N LYS A 276 24.50 -13.12 -37.07
CA LYS A 276 24.45 -11.67 -36.74
C LYS A 276 23.07 -11.08 -36.48
N ASN A 277 22.00 -11.86 -36.59
CA ASN A 277 20.67 -11.45 -36.18
C ASN A 277 20.45 -11.79 -34.70
N VAL A 278 19.68 -10.96 -34.02
CA VAL A 278 19.34 -11.08 -32.60
C VAL A 278 17.82 -11.14 -32.46
N TRP A 279 17.34 -12.09 -31.67
CA TRP A 279 15.94 -12.20 -31.28
C TRP A 279 15.82 -12.26 -29.77
N TYR A 280 14.69 -11.79 -29.25
CA TYR A 280 14.35 -11.85 -27.83
C TYR A 280 13.08 -12.67 -27.65
N ALA A 281 13.05 -13.51 -26.62
CA ALA A 281 11.87 -14.27 -26.22
C ALA A 281 11.50 -13.98 -24.76
N TYR A 282 10.21 -13.84 -24.51
CA TYR A 282 9.59 -13.53 -23.22
C TYR A 282 8.94 -14.76 -22.56
N SER A 283 8.89 -15.88 -23.27
CA SER A 283 8.43 -17.18 -22.78
C SER A 283 9.19 -18.35 -23.41
N ASP A 284 9.09 -19.53 -22.80
CA ASP A 284 9.63 -20.77 -23.36
C ASP A 284 8.94 -21.14 -24.69
N ASP A 285 7.65 -20.83 -24.82
CA ASP A 285 6.90 -21.06 -26.06
C ASP A 285 7.40 -20.17 -27.19
N GLU A 286 7.64 -18.88 -26.92
CA GLU A 286 8.24 -17.95 -27.88
C GLU A 286 9.66 -18.37 -28.26
N LEU A 287 10.47 -18.81 -27.29
CA LEU A 287 11.80 -19.36 -27.58
C LEU A 287 11.70 -20.53 -28.56
N ASN A 288 10.80 -21.49 -28.29
CA ASN A 288 10.61 -22.64 -29.15
C ASN A 288 10.11 -22.25 -30.55
N ALA A 289 9.21 -21.27 -30.65
CA ALA A 289 8.70 -20.75 -31.91
C ALA A 289 9.82 -20.11 -32.74
N ILE A 290 10.60 -19.21 -32.14
CA ILE A 290 11.76 -18.57 -32.79
C ILE A 290 12.77 -19.62 -33.26
N LEU A 291 13.10 -20.61 -32.41
CA LEU A 291 14.02 -21.69 -32.76
C LEU A 291 13.50 -22.58 -33.89
N THR A 292 12.18 -22.70 -34.04
CA THR A 292 11.56 -23.46 -35.13
C THR A 292 11.67 -22.70 -36.44
N GLU A 293 11.48 -21.37 -36.40
CA GLU A 293 11.57 -20.49 -37.56
C GLU A 293 13.00 -20.34 -38.07
N ILE A 294 13.95 -20.06 -37.17
CA ILE A 294 15.36 -19.85 -37.56
C ILE A 294 16.10 -21.17 -37.79
N GLY A 295 15.53 -22.31 -37.39
CA GLY A 295 16.12 -23.64 -37.47
C GLY A 295 17.02 -23.99 -36.28
N ARG A 296 16.87 -25.20 -35.73
CA ARG A 296 17.62 -25.73 -34.58
C ARG A 296 18.97 -26.35 -34.95
N ASP A 297 19.77 -25.65 -35.76
CA ASP A 297 21.15 -26.06 -36.02
C ASP A 297 22.05 -25.66 -34.82
N GLY A 298 23.20 -26.34 -34.68
CA GLY A 298 24.14 -26.12 -33.56
C GLY A 298 24.82 -24.74 -33.52
N ASN A 299 24.40 -23.79 -34.37
CA ASN A 299 24.94 -22.45 -34.47
C ASN A 299 24.13 -21.39 -33.71
N ASN A 300 23.03 -21.76 -33.07
CA ASN A 300 22.22 -20.84 -32.26
C ASN A 300 22.88 -20.59 -30.90
N LYS A 301 23.28 -19.35 -30.62
CA LYS A 301 23.77 -18.96 -29.29
C LYS A 301 22.58 -18.43 -28.49
N ILE A 302 22.15 -19.19 -27.49
CA ILE A 302 21.04 -18.83 -26.60
C ILE A 302 21.62 -18.38 -25.26
N GLN A 303 21.29 -17.17 -24.84
CA GLN A 303 21.58 -16.63 -23.52
C GLN A 303 20.27 -16.46 -22.75
N ARG A 304 20.22 -16.99 -21.52
CA ARG A 304 19.11 -16.75 -20.58
C ARG A 304 19.49 -15.60 -19.66
N TYR A 305 18.64 -14.59 -19.55
CA TYR A 305 18.83 -13.51 -18.60
C TYR A 305 18.35 -13.95 -17.21
N LYS A 306 19.17 -13.70 -16.18
CA LYS A 306 18.76 -13.91 -14.79
C LYS A 306 18.38 -12.62 -14.08
N GLY A 307 19.02 -11.52 -14.45
CA GLY A 307 18.73 -10.19 -13.90
C GLY A 307 18.99 -9.08 -14.90
N LEU A 308 18.38 -7.93 -14.66
CA LEU A 308 18.46 -6.74 -15.52
C LEU A 308 19.90 -6.20 -15.63
N GLY A 309 20.74 -6.45 -14.63
CA GLY A 309 22.15 -6.07 -14.63
C GLY A 309 23.02 -6.82 -15.64
N GLU A 310 22.54 -7.92 -16.21
CA GLU A 310 23.23 -8.67 -17.27
C GLU A 310 23.03 -8.05 -18.67
N MET A 311 22.10 -7.11 -18.79
CA MET A 311 21.81 -6.38 -20.02
C MET A 311 22.65 -5.10 -20.06
N ASP A 312 23.27 -4.84 -21.22
CA ASP A 312 23.84 -3.53 -21.48
C ASP A 312 22.72 -2.48 -21.68
N ALA A 313 23.09 -1.20 -21.72
CA ALA A 313 22.14 -0.11 -21.80
C ALA A 313 21.31 -0.12 -23.10
N GLU A 314 21.89 -0.58 -24.22
CA GLU A 314 21.21 -0.64 -25.51
C GLU A 314 20.17 -1.75 -25.51
N GLN A 315 20.53 -2.94 -25.03
CA GLN A 315 19.62 -4.08 -24.87
C GLN A 315 18.46 -3.73 -23.93
N LEU A 316 18.74 -3.08 -22.80
CA LEU A 316 17.71 -2.69 -21.84
C LEU A 316 16.73 -1.67 -22.45
N TRP A 317 17.25 -0.72 -23.24
CA TRP A 317 16.42 0.22 -23.98
C TRP A 317 15.51 -0.51 -24.97
N GLU A 318 16.08 -1.26 -25.90
CA GLU A 318 15.35 -1.87 -27.01
C GLU A 318 14.28 -2.87 -26.59
N THR A 319 14.47 -3.52 -25.44
CA THR A 319 13.60 -4.63 -25.00
C THR A 319 12.56 -4.22 -23.97
N THR A 320 12.90 -3.27 -23.08
CA THR A 320 12.14 -3.05 -21.84
C THR A 320 11.79 -1.59 -21.59
N MET A 321 12.56 -0.63 -22.10
CA MET A 321 12.34 0.80 -21.82
C MET A 321 11.79 1.60 -23.01
N ASP A 322 12.03 1.16 -24.25
CA ASP A 322 11.55 1.80 -25.48
C ASP A 322 10.02 1.74 -25.56
N PRO A 323 9.30 2.88 -25.55
CA PRO A 323 7.84 2.90 -25.66
C PRO A 323 7.26 2.21 -26.89
N GLU A 324 8.01 2.08 -27.97
CA GLU A 324 7.54 1.45 -29.22
C GLU A 324 7.64 -0.08 -29.19
N LYS A 325 8.55 -0.65 -28.39
CA LYS A 325 8.87 -2.08 -28.39
C LYS A 325 8.51 -2.80 -27.10
N ARG A 326 8.53 -2.10 -25.96
CA ARG A 326 8.39 -2.71 -24.63
C ARG A 326 7.00 -3.30 -24.40
N ILE A 327 6.96 -4.27 -23.51
CA ILE A 327 5.71 -4.86 -22.99
C ILE A 327 5.57 -4.46 -21.52
N LEU A 328 4.46 -3.80 -21.18
CA LEU A 328 4.11 -3.41 -19.82
C LEU A 328 2.82 -4.11 -19.39
N LYS A 329 2.82 -4.72 -18.22
CA LYS A 329 1.61 -5.23 -17.57
C LYS A 329 1.01 -4.13 -16.71
N ARG A 330 -0.15 -3.58 -17.10
CA ARG A 330 -0.87 -2.58 -16.30
C ARG A 330 -1.54 -3.28 -15.12
N VAL A 331 -1.29 -2.77 -13.91
CA VAL A 331 -1.93 -3.24 -12.69
C VAL A 331 -3.28 -2.55 -12.57
N MET A 332 -4.34 -3.34 -12.35
CA MET A 332 -5.71 -2.87 -12.23
C MET A 332 -6.35 -3.44 -10.98
N ILE A 333 -7.26 -2.66 -10.38
CA ILE A 333 -8.12 -3.11 -9.28
C ILE A 333 -9.54 -2.71 -9.67
N ASP A 334 -10.47 -3.65 -9.53
CA ASP A 334 -11.90 -3.42 -9.63
C ASP A 334 -12.50 -3.27 -8.21
N ASP A 335 -13.57 -2.47 -8.11
CA ASP A 335 -14.24 -2.26 -6.83
C ASP A 335 -14.94 -3.54 -6.34
N GLU A 336 -15.31 -4.45 -7.25
CA GLU A 336 -15.95 -5.72 -6.93
C GLU A 336 -14.96 -6.71 -6.26
N SER A 337 -13.72 -6.82 -6.73
CA SER A 337 -12.73 -7.72 -6.15
C SER A 337 -11.91 -7.08 -5.03
N THR A 338 -12.18 -5.82 -4.66
CA THR A 338 -11.44 -5.11 -3.59
C THR A 338 -11.45 -5.90 -2.28
N SER A 339 -12.57 -6.54 -1.93
CA SER A 339 -12.66 -7.37 -0.71
C SER A 339 -11.77 -8.61 -0.77
N GLU A 340 -11.70 -9.27 -1.92
CA GLU A 340 -10.85 -10.46 -2.12
C GLU A 340 -9.36 -10.09 -2.15
N ILE A 341 -9.03 -8.97 -2.80
CA ILE A 341 -7.69 -8.41 -2.86
C ILE A 341 -7.20 -8.04 -1.45
N ASP A 342 -8.07 -7.43 -0.63
CA ASP A 342 -7.76 -7.10 0.76
C ASP A 342 -7.40 -8.35 1.59
N ILE A 343 -8.23 -9.39 1.48
CA ILE A 343 -7.98 -10.69 2.13
C ILE A 343 -6.66 -11.29 1.64
N THR A 344 -6.38 -11.22 0.34
CA THR A 344 -5.15 -11.75 -0.26
C THR A 344 -3.93 -11.04 0.30
N PHE A 345 -3.89 -9.69 0.31
CA PHE A 345 -2.77 -8.94 0.88
C PHE A 345 -2.63 -9.20 2.38
N THR A 346 -3.71 -9.22 3.15
CA THR A 346 -3.63 -9.52 4.59
C THR A 346 -3.16 -10.94 4.88
N THR A 347 -3.51 -11.92 4.04
CA THR A 347 -3.07 -13.31 4.18
C THR A 347 -1.58 -13.45 3.84
N LEU A 348 -1.17 -12.93 2.68
CA LEU A 348 0.21 -13.06 2.20
C LEU A 348 1.19 -12.15 2.94
N MET A 349 0.78 -10.93 3.27
CA MET A 349 1.66 -9.89 3.80
C MET A 349 1.47 -9.64 5.29
N GLY A 350 0.36 -10.07 5.89
CA GLY A 350 0.04 -9.83 7.30
C GLY A 350 0.75 -10.75 8.31
N ASP A 351 0.51 -10.51 9.59
CA ASP A 351 1.29 -11.14 10.69
C ASP A 351 0.97 -12.61 10.93
N LYS A 352 -0.21 -13.09 10.52
CA LYS A 352 -0.64 -14.47 10.75
C LYS A 352 0.11 -15.43 9.83
N VAL A 353 0.77 -16.41 10.43
CA VAL A 353 1.57 -17.40 9.69
C VAL A 353 0.70 -18.51 9.10
N GLU A 354 -0.27 -19.03 9.86
CA GLU A 354 -1.05 -20.20 9.42
C GLU A 354 -1.83 -20.00 8.13
N PRO A 355 -2.63 -18.91 7.97
CA PRO A 355 -3.38 -18.71 6.72
C PRO A 355 -2.46 -18.59 5.49
N ARG A 356 -1.27 -18.02 5.68
CA ARG A 356 -0.26 -17.92 4.62
C ARG A 356 0.30 -19.30 4.28
N ARG A 357 0.57 -20.13 5.28
CA ARG A 357 1.07 -21.49 5.09
C ARG A 357 0.06 -22.33 4.32
N GLU A 358 -1.21 -22.31 4.73
CA GLU A 358 -2.31 -22.99 4.04
C GLU A 358 -2.41 -22.54 2.57
N PHE A 359 -2.39 -21.22 2.32
CA PHE A 359 -2.38 -20.69 0.96
C PHE A 359 -1.20 -21.23 0.13
N ILE A 360 0.00 -21.26 0.69
CA ILE A 360 1.18 -21.79 -0.02
C ILE A 360 1.02 -23.29 -0.29
N GLU A 361 0.57 -24.08 0.69
CA GLU A 361 0.35 -25.53 0.54
C GLU A 361 -0.68 -25.85 -0.55
N GLU A 362 -1.80 -25.12 -0.60
CA GLU A 362 -2.85 -25.32 -1.62
C GLU A 362 -2.39 -24.95 -3.03
N ASN A 363 -1.51 -23.95 -3.14
CA ASN A 363 -1.03 -23.40 -4.42
C ASN A 363 0.34 -23.95 -4.85
N ALA A 364 1.01 -24.76 -4.02
CA ALA A 364 2.36 -25.28 -4.28
C ALA A 364 2.48 -26.02 -5.62
N LYS A 365 1.41 -26.69 -6.04
CA LYS A 365 1.34 -27.44 -7.32
C LYS A 365 1.48 -26.56 -8.57
N TYR A 366 1.28 -25.25 -8.46
CA TYR A 366 1.40 -24.31 -9.57
C TYR A 366 2.82 -23.74 -9.73
N VAL A 367 3.72 -24.02 -8.78
CA VAL A 367 5.09 -23.51 -8.82
C VAL A 367 5.90 -24.31 -9.85
N GLN A 368 6.33 -23.65 -10.91
CA GLN A 368 7.19 -24.24 -11.95
C GLN A 368 8.69 -23.94 -11.73
N ASN A 369 9.01 -22.83 -11.04
CA ASN A 369 10.37 -22.36 -10.80
C ASN A 369 10.63 -22.27 -9.29
N LEU A 370 11.32 -23.27 -8.73
CA LEU A 370 11.86 -23.24 -7.37
C LEU A 370 13.35 -22.92 -7.45
N ASP A 371 13.79 -21.88 -6.75
CA ASP A 371 15.20 -21.80 -6.34
C ASP A 371 15.39 -22.83 -5.22
N ILE A 372 16.12 -23.91 -5.52
CA ILE A 372 16.53 -24.96 -4.56
C ILE A 372 17.93 -24.65 -4.06
#